data_AF-A0A2V6GUL9-F1
#
_entry.id   AF-A0A2V6GUL9-F1
#
_cell.length_a   1.000
_cell.length_b   1.000
_cell.length_c   1.000
_cell.angle_alpha   90.00
_cell.angle_beta   90.00
_cell.angle_gamma   90.00
#
_symmetry.space_group_name_H-M   'P 1'
#
loop_
_entity.id
_entity.type
_entity.pdbx_description
1 polymer ?
#
loop_
_entity_poly.entity_id
_entity_poly.type
_entity_poly.pdbx_seq_one_letter_code
_entity_poly.pdbx_strand_id
1 'polypeptide(L)'
;MAGELQRARAAKGKVAVVAGPAIVRTGAGQHLVRLIESRYVDRLFAGNAFAAYDVERALFGTSLGMSSELAFARGGHENLMRAVNVIREAGGIAAAAQKKILTGGIMHACVRHNVDIVLTGSIRDEGPIPGVTTDAIEAQKVMREKLADVTHALLLATIQHSLAVATMLAPTVKTVCVDIDPSAVERAVEHQPLQSIGLVTDVEPFLRELADCVTEAESSSGAKK
;
A
#
# COMPACT_ATOMS: atom_id res chain seq x y z
N MET A 1 5.99 -16.92 -0.05
CA MET A 1 6.27 -15.47 -0.02
C MET A 1 6.99 -15.03 1.26
N ALA A 2 6.52 -15.37 2.46
CA ALA A 2 7.18 -14.99 3.73
C ALA A 2 8.70 -15.28 3.76
N GLY A 3 9.12 -16.49 3.41
CA GLY A 3 10.56 -16.83 3.33
C GLY A 3 11.35 -16.03 2.28
N GLU A 4 10.71 -15.54 1.22
CA GLU A 4 11.35 -14.65 0.25
C GLU A 4 11.53 -13.24 0.80
N LEU A 5 10.53 -12.70 1.50
CA LEU A 5 10.67 -11.42 2.20
C LEU A 5 11.77 -11.44 3.27
N GLN A 6 11.93 -12.58 3.96
CA GLN A 6 13.03 -12.78 4.89
C GLN A 6 14.39 -12.80 4.19
N ARG A 7 14.49 -13.49 3.04
CA ARG A 7 15.71 -13.46 2.20
C ARG A 7 16.02 -12.05 1.71
N ALA A 8 15.01 -11.32 1.25
CA ALA A 8 15.16 -9.93 0.82
C ALA A 8 15.75 -9.07 1.94
N ARG A 9 15.18 -9.16 3.15
CA ARG A 9 15.69 -8.46 4.32
C ARG A 9 17.13 -8.87 4.66
N ALA A 10 17.43 -10.18 4.68
CA ALA A 10 18.78 -10.67 4.99
C ALA A 10 19.82 -10.17 3.97
N ALA A 11 19.43 -10.05 2.70
CA ALA A 11 20.22 -9.48 1.63
C ALA A 11 20.22 -7.94 1.58
N LYS A 12 19.54 -7.27 2.53
CA LYS A 12 19.30 -5.81 2.54
C LYS A 12 18.65 -5.28 1.27
N GLY A 13 17.88 -6.13 0.58
CA GLY A 13 17.08 -5.75 -0.57
C GLY A 13 15.89 -4.89 -0.16
N LYS A 14 15.46 -4.01 -1.07
CA LYS A 14 14.29 -3.15 -0.86
C LYS A 14 13.02 -3.81 -1.36
N VAL A 15 11.96 -3.74 -0.54
CA VAL A 15 10.62 -4.26 -0.86
C VAL A 15 9.68 -3.09 -1.16
N ALA A 16 9.13 -3.07 -2.37
CA ALA A 16 8.08 -2.15 -2.77
C ALA A 16 6.70 -2.82 -2.66
N VAL A 17 5.75 -2.12 -2.06
CA VAL A 17 4.34 -2.50 -2.06
C VAL A 17 3.58 -1.51 -2.94
N VAL A 18 2.81 -2.04 -3.89
CA VAL A 18 1.88 -1.28 -4.72
C VAL A 18 0.49 -1.58 -4.22
N ALA A 19 -0.15 -0.59 -3.61
CA ALA A 19 -1.36 -0.78 -2.81
C ALA A 19 -2.58 -0.12 -3.45
N GLY A 20 -3.63 -0.92 -3.68
CA GLY A 20 -4.91 -0.46 -4.16
C GLY A 20 -5.92 -0.13 -3.06
N PRO A 21 -6.91 0.74 -3.35
CA PRO A 21 -7.93 1.14 -2.37
C PRO A 21 -8.76 -0.02 -1.82
N ALA A 22 -8.82 -1.15 -2.54
CA ALA A 22 -9.49 -2.35 -2.08
C ALA A 22 -8.94 -2.85 -0.73
N ILE A 23 -7.63 -2.72 -0.47
CA ILE A 23 -7.00 -3.12 0.80
C ILE A 23 -7.65 -2.40 1.99
N VAL A 24 -7.95 -1.11 1.84
CA VAL A 24 -8.61 -0.33 2.89
C VAL A 24 -10.08 -0.73 3.00
N ARG A 25 -10.75 -0.94 1.86
CA ARG A 25 -12.18 -1.28 1.81
C ARG A 25 -12.51 -2.67 2.34
N THR A 26 -11.62 -3.65 2.16
CA THR A 26 -11.79 -5.01 2.68
C THR A 26 -11.36 -5.14 4.14
N GLY A 27 -10.78 -4.09 4.75
CA GLY A 27 -10.25 -4.16 6.12
C GLY A 27 -8.87 -4.81 6.24
N ALA A 28 -8.22 -5.11 5.12
CA ALA A 28 -6.88 -5.68 5.08
C ALA A 28 -5.77 -4.71 5.55
N GLY A 29 -6.07 -3.42 5.70
CA GLY A 29 -5.11 -2.39 6.07
C GLY A 29 -4.31 -2.68 7.35
N GLN A 30 -4.93 -3.29 8.36
CA GLN A 30 -4.26 -3.67 9.61
C GLN A 30 -3.12 -4.69 9.40
N HIS A 31 -3.28 -5.59 8.42
CA HIS A 31 -2.25 -6.59 8.11
C HIS A 31 -1.09 -5.95 7.36
N LEU A 32 -1.36 -4.96 6.50
CA LEU A 32 -0.30 -4.18 5.86
C LEU A 32 0.45 -3.30 6.89
N VAL A 33 -0.26 -2.73 7.87
CA VAL A 33 0.38 -2.03 9.01
C VAL A 33 1.35 -2.96 9.75
N ARG A 34 0.94 -4.20 10.06
CA ARG A 34 1.85 -5.19 10.69
C ARG A 34 3.11 -5.44 9.86
N LEU A 35 2.99 -5.57 8.55
CA LEU A 35 4.15 -5.75 7.66
C LEU A 35 5.08 -4.52 7.65
N ILE A 36 4.52 -3.32 7.70
CA ILE A 36 5.27 -2.06 7.80
C ILE A 36 6.00 -1.98 9.15
N GLU A 37 5.28 -2.26 10.25
CA GLU A 37 5.83 -2.22 11.61
C GLU A 37 6.96 -3.22 11.81
N SER A 38 6.79 -4.42 11.26
CA SER A 38 7.82 -5.45 11.19
C SER A 38 8.97 -5.10 10.26
N ARG A 39 8.93 -3.99 9.49
CA ARG A 39 9.96 -3.50 8.54
C ARG A 39 10.12 -4.33 7.26
N TYR A 40 9.06 -4.94 6.76
CA TYR A 40 9.09 -5.69 5.48
C TYR A 40 8.71 -4.83 4.28
N VAL A 41 8.35 -3.57 4.50
CA VAL A 41 7.97 -2.63 3.46
C VAL A 41 8.93 -1.45 3.54
N ASP A 42 9.68 -1.20 2.46
CA ASP A 42 10.56 -0.04 2.35
C ASP A 42 9.89 1.10 1.59
N ARG A 43 9.07 0.77 0.59
CA ARG A 43 8.38 1.74 -0.26
C ARG A 43 6.92 1.38 -0.48
N LEU A 44 6.06 2.38 -0.48
CA LEU A 44 4.63 2.25 -0.76
C LEU A 44 4.27 3.11 -1.96
N PHE A 45 3.79 2.47 -3.03
CA PHE A 45 3.26 3.12 -4.22
C PHE A 45 1.74 3.00 -4.20
N ALA A 46 1.04 4.12 -4.29
CA ALA A 46 -0.42 4.13 -4.30
C ALA A 46 -0.98 5.36 -5.02
N GLY A 47 -2.31 5.42 -5.14
CA GLY A 47 -3.03 6.61 -5.62
C GLY A 47 -3.60 7.44 -4.47
N ASN A 48 -4.09 8.64 -4.79
CA ASN A 48 -4.80 9.50 -3.83
C ASN A 48 -5.96 8.77 -3.14
N ALA A 49 -6.77 8.02 -3.89
CA ALA A 49 -7.92 7.29 -3.34
C ALA A 49 -7.53 6.33 -2.19
N PHE A 50 -6.41 5.61 -2.33
CA PHE A 50 -5.93 4.72 -1.28
C PHE A 50 -5.58 5.49 0.00
N ALA A 51 -4.79 6.56 -0.14
CA ALA A 51 -4.37 7.37 1.00
C ALA A 51 -5.56 8.08 1.66
N ALA A 52 -6.49 8.61 0.87
CA ALA A 52 -7.68 9.28 1.36
C ALA A 52 -8.62 8.31 2.12
N TYR A 53 -8.81 7.09 1.62
CA TYR A 53 -9.63 6.08 2.31
C TYR A 53 -8.97 5.60 3.61
N ASP A 54 -7.65 5.44 3.64
CA ASP A 54 -6.94 5.06 4.86
C ASP A 54 -7.05 6.15 5.93
N VAL A 55 -6.89 7.42 5.54
CA VAL A 55 -7.07 8.57 6.44
C VAL A 55 -8.51 8.67 6.92
N GLU A 56 -9.50 8.54 6.03
CA GLU A 56 -10.92 8.53 6.40
C GLU A 56 -11.19 7.45 7.45
N ARG A 57 -10.66 6.25 7.24
CA ARG A 57 -10.84 5.13 8.17
C ARG A 57 -10.17 5.40 9.51
N ALA A 58 -8.99 6.01 9.51
CA ALA A 58 -8.26 6.36 10.72
C ALA A 58 -8.94 7.48 11.54
N LEU A 59 -9.56 8.47 10.87
CA LEU A 59 -10.19 9.61 11.54
C LEU A 59 -11.65 9.36 11.93
N PHE A 60 -12.40 8.64 11.10
CA PHE A 60 -13.85 8.52 11.22
C PHE A 60 -14.35 7.07 11.30
N GLY A 61 -13.46 6.08 11.21
CA GLY A 61 -13.84 4.66 11.22
C GLY A 61 -14.58 4.19 9.97
N THR A 62 -14.64 5.01 8.91
CA THR A 62 -15.35 4.71 7.66
C THR A 62 -14.44 4.70 6.44
N SER A 63 -14.86 4.03 5.36
CA SER A 63 -14.29 4.19 4.02
C SER A 63 -15.44 4.40 3.03
N LEU A 64 -15.46 5.54 2.34
CA LEU A 64 -16.60 6.03 1.56
C LEU A 64 -17.91 6.05 2.38
N GLY A 65 -17.80 6.40 3.66
CA GLY A 65 -18.93 6.41 4.58
C GLY A 65 -19.43 5.04 5.02
N MET A 66 -18.81 3.94 4.58
CA MET A 66 -19.14 2.59 5.02
C MET A 66 -18.29 2.21 6.23
N SER A 67 -18.88 1.50 7.20
CA SER A 67 -18.17 0.98 8.38
C SER A 67 -18.38 -0.54 8.49
N SER A 68 -17.67 -1.21 9.40
CA SER A 68 -17.90 -2.63 9.70
C SER A 68 -19.28 -2.90 10.31
N GLU A 69 -19.91 -1.90 10.93
CA GLU A 69 -21.19 -2.03 11.63
C GLU A 69 -22.39 -1.57 10.79
N LEU A 70 -22.17 -0.61 9.90
CA LEU A 70 -23.21 0.03 9.10
C LEU A 70 -22.77 0.16 7.64
N ALA A 71 -23.63 -0.27 6.72
CA ALA A 71 -23.44 -0.11 5.28
C ALA A 71 -23.25 1.36 4.88
N PHE A 72 -23.92 2.29 5.57
CA PHE A 72 -23.66 3.73 5.49
C PHE A 72 -23.80 4.35 6.87
N ALA A 73 -22.72 4.93 7.39
CA ALA A 73 -22.75 5.73 8.60
C ALA A 73 -23.55 7.03 8.35
N ARG A 74 -24.24 7.54 9.37
CA ARG A 74 -24.92 8.84 9.28
C ARG A 74 -23.89 9.94 8.98
N GLY A 75 -24.09 10.66 7.87
CA GLY A 75 -23.13 11.67 7.38
C GLY A 75 -21.88 11.09 6.72
N GLY A 76 -21.81 9.77 6.51
CA GLY A 76 -20.62 9.09 5.99
C GLY A 76 -20.19 9.56 4.59
N HIS A 77 -21.10 10.05 3.77
CA HIS A 77 -20.78 10.59 2.44
C HIS A 77 -19.87 11.84 2.50
N GLU A 78 -19.80 12.53 3.64
CA GLU A 78 -18.92 13.69 3.83
C GLU A 78 -17.55 13.32 4.41
N ASN A 79 -17.42 12.14 5.01
CA ASN A 79 -16.24 11.78 5.80
C ASN A 79 -14.96 11.79 4.97
N LEU A 80 -15.02 11.32 3.72
CA LEU A 80 -13.88 11.36 2.82
C LEU A 80 -13.39 12.79 2.60
N MET A 81 -14.31 13.72 2.32
CA MET A 81 -13.93 15.11 2.07
C MET A 81 -13.48 15.84 3.32
N ARG A 82 -14.09 15.53 4.47
CA ARG A 82 -13.60 16.00 5.78
C ARG A 82 -12.18 15.50 6.05
N ALA A 83 -11.90 14.23 5.75
CA ALA A 83 -10.57 13.63 5.93
C ALA A 83 -9.51 14.31 5.05
N VAL A 84 -9.83 14.51 3.77
CA VAL A 84 -8.95 15.24 2.83
C VAL A 84 -8.69 16.66 3.35
N ASN A 85 -9.72 17.39 3.79
CA ASN A 85 -9.57 18.75 4.31
C ASN A 85 -8.71 18.79 5.57
N VAL A 86 -8.89 17.86 6.51
CA VAL A 86 -8.06 17.76 7.72
C VAL A 86 -6.58 17.59 7.36
N ILE A 87 -6.25 16.75 6.37
CA ILE A 87 -4.85 16.56 5.96
C ILE A 87 -4.31 17.79 5.21
N ARG A 88 -5.14 18.46 4.40
CA ARG A 88 -4.78 19.71 3.72
C ARG A 88 -4.46 20.81 4.73
N GLU A 89 -5.32 21.01 5.73
CA GLU A 89 -5.11 21.96 6.83
C GLU A 89 -3.86 21.62 7.66
N ALA A 90 -3.60 20.33 7.87
CA ALA A 90 -2.40 19.90 8.57
C ALA A 90 -1.10 20.19 7.78
N GLY A 91 -1.19 20.31 6.45
CA GLY A 91 -0.06 20.50 5.52
C GLY A 91 0.47 19.19 4.92
N GLY A 92 -0.29 18.09 4.99
CA GLY A 92 0.08 16.78 4.47
C GLY A 92 0.14 15.68 5.54
N ILE A 93 0.28 14.44 5.09
CA ILE A 93 0.21 13.23 5.94
C ILE A 93 1.29 13.25 7.03
N ALA A 94 2.54 13.58 6.69
CA ALA A 94 3.63 13.62 7.65
C ALA A 94 3.40 14.67 8.75
N ALA A 95 2.89 15.85 8.38
CA ALA A 95 2.55 16.89 9.33
C ALA A 95 1.37 16.50 10.22
N ALA A 96 0.34 15.84 9.66
CA ALA A 96 -0.80 15.32 10.41
C ALA A 96 -0.38 14.27 11.45
N ALA A 97 0.55 13.37 11.09
CA ALA A 97 1.11 12.38 12.00
C ALA A 97 1.94 13.05 13.13
N GLN A 98 2.81 14.02 12.79
CA GLN A 98 3.60 14.77 13.78
C GLN A 98 2.72 15.56 14.77
N LYS A 99 1.64 16.17 14.27
CA LYS A 99 0.65 16.90 15.07
C LYS A 99 -0.30 15.99 15.86
N LYS A 100 -0.16 14.65 15.75
CA LYS A 100 -1.06 13.64 16.33
C LYS A 100 -2.52 13.79 15.91
N ILE A 101 -2.77 14.37 14.74
CA ILE A 101 -4.10 14.42 14.12
C ILE A 101 -4.40 13.05 13.50
N LEU A 102 -3.41 12.48 12.80
CA LEU A 102 -3.48 11.12 12.28
C LEU A 102 -2.68 10.19 13.21
N THR A 103 -3.36 9.31 13.94
CA THR A 103 -2.76 8.46 14.98
C THR A 103 -2.73 6.96 14.63
N GLY A 104 -3.27 6.58 13.48
CA GLY A 104 -3.38 5.19 13.03
C GLY A 104 -3.55 5.10 11.52
N GLY A 105 -3.63 3.87 11.00
CA GLY A 105 -3.72 3.59 9.57
C GLY A 105 -2.37 3.35 8.90
N ILE A 106 -2.43 2.94 7.64
CA ILE A 106 -1.28 2.58 6.81
C ILE A 106 -0.39 3.81 6.59
N MET A 107 -0.99 4.96 6.27
CA MET A 107 -0.25 6.20 6.00
C MET A 107 0.50 6.69 7.25
N HIS A 108 -0.09 6.56 8.44
CA HIS A 108 0.57 6.85 9.71
C HIS A 108 1.73 5.87 9.98
N ALA A 109 1.52 4.58 9.78
CA ALA A 109 2.55 3.56 9.96
C ALA A 109 3.75 3.82 9.02
N CYS A 110 3.50 4.17 7.77
CA CYS A 110 4.55 4.55 6.83
C CYS A 110 5.40 5.72 7.33
N VAL A 111 4.78 6.79 7.84
CA VAL A 111 5.52 7.94 8.41
C VAL A 111 6.33 7.53 9.64
N ARG A 112 5.75 6.74 10.55
CA ARG A 112 6.41 6.29 11.79
C ARG A 112 7.61 5.38 11.54
N HIS A 113 7.56 4.58 10.47
CA HIS A 113 8.58 3.59 10.14
C HIS A 113 9.51 4.02 8.99
N ASN A 114 9.42 5.27 8.54
CA ASN A 114 10.22 5.84 7.45
C ASN A 114 10.10 5.04 6.13
N VAL A 115 8.88 4.63 5.78
CA VAL A 115 8.57 4.04 4.48
C VAL A 115 8.46 5.16 3.45
N ASP A 116 9.14 5.04 2.31
CA ASP A 116 9.02 6.00 1.22
C ASP A 116 7.62 5.90 0.60
N ILE A 117 6.81 6.94 0.76
CA ILE A 117 5.47 7.02 0.19
C ILE A 117 5.54 7.71 -1.17
N VAL A 118 5.01 7.07 -2.21
CA VAL A 118 4.85 7.62 -3.55
C VAL A 118 3.37 7.60 -3.91
N LEU A 119 2.74 8.77 -3.94
CA LEU A 119 1.34 8.92 -4.33
C LEU A 119 1.24 9.58 -5.72
N THR A 120 0.52 8.94 -6.63
CA THR A 120 0.26 9.49 -7.96
C THR A 120 -1.19 9.93 -8.11
N GLY A 121 -1.39 11.00 -8.86
CA GLY A 121 -2.73 11.51 -9.16
C GLY A 121 -3.46 10.66 -10.21
N SER A 122 -4.79 10.78 -10.21
CA SER A 122 -5.71 10.24 -11.20
C SER A 122 -6.75 11.30 -11.56
N ILE A 123 -7.32 11.20 -12.76
CA ILE A 123 -8.43 12.07 -13.21
C ILE A 123 -9.69 11.93 -12.36
N ARG A 124 -9.76 10.90 -11.49
CA ARG A 124 -10.88 10.64 -10.57
C ARG A 124 -10.65 11.19 -9.17
N ASP A 125 -9.54 11.87 -8.94
CA ASP A 125 -9.17 12.27 -7.59
C ASP A 125 -10.04 13.39 -7.04
N GLU A 126 -10.47 13.23 -5.79
CA GLU A 126 -11.17 14.26 -5.04
C GLU A 126 -10.18 15.07 -4.19
N GLY A 127 -9.96 16.33 -4.59
CA GLY A 127 -9.28 17.36 -3.82
C GLY A 127 -7.84 17.08 -3.37
N PRO A 128 -7.03 16.34 -4.14
CA PRO A 128 -5.97 15.44 -3.67
C PRO A 128 -5.19 15.89 -2.44
N ILE A 129 -4.87 14.92 -1.58
CA ILE A 129 -4.08 15.13 -0.37
C ILE A 129 -2.71 15.74 -0.74
N PRO A 130 -2.16 16.69 0.06
CA PRO A 130 -0.82 17.22 -0.19
C PRO A 130 0.23 16.10 -0.23
N GLY A 131 1.08 16.11 -1.25
CA GLY A 131 2.08 15.08 -1.52
C GLY A 131 1.73 14.14 -2.68
N VAL A 132 0.51 14.21 -3.23
CA VAL A 132 0.14 13.51 -4.47
C VAL A 132 0.76 14.23 -5.68
N THR A 133 1.54 13.51 -6.48
CA THR A 133 2.06 14.02 -7.76
C THR A 133 0.98 13.94 -8.83
N THR A 134 0.39 15.07 -9.18
CA THR A 134 -0.76 15.15 -10.12
C THR A 134 -0.35 15.10 -11.60
N ASP A 135 0.86 15.56 -11.93
CA ASP A 135 1.39 15.46 -13.29
C ASP A 135 1.81 14.00 -13.56
N ALA A 136 1.23 13.38 -14.59
CA ALA A 136 1.45 11.97 -14.88
C ALA A 136 2.89 11.66 -15.34
N ILE A 137 3.54 12.60 -16.03
CA ILE A 137 4.91 12.42 -16.51
C ILE A 137 5.87 12.53 -15.34
N GLU A 138 5.65 13.52 -14.45
CA GLU A 138 6.44 13.67 -13.25
C GLU A 138 6.24 12.51 -12.28
N ALA A 139 4.99 12.05 -12.11
CA ALA A 139 4.67 10.86 -11.32
C ALA A 139 5.46 9.64 -11.82
N GLN A 140 5.50 9.43 -13.14
CA GLN A 140 6.28 8.35 -13.73
C GLN A 140 7.79 8.47 -13.43
N LYS A 141 8.38 9.67 -13.52
CA LYS A 141 9.80 9.87 -13.20
C LYS A 141 10.11 9.52 -11.75
N VAL A 142 9.30 10.05 -10.82
CA VAL A 142 9.42 9.75 -9.38
C VAL A 142 9.28 8.25 -9.13
N MET A 143 8.31 7.59 -9.78
CA MET A 143 8.16 6.14 -9.68
C MET A 143 9.41 5.39 -10.14
N ARG A 144 9.96 5.72 -11.33
CA ARG A 144 11.17 5.05 -11.84
C ARG A 144 12.36 5.23 -10.92
N GLU A 145 12.60 6.45 -10.43
CA GLU A 145 13.68 6.75 -9.49
C GLU A 145 13.55 5.90 -8.23
N LYS A 146 12.34 5.86 -7.66
CA LYS A 146 12.01 5.09 -6.46
C LYS A 146 11.90 3.58 -6.70
N LEU A 147 12.05 3.08 -7.92
CA LEU A 147 12.06 1.64 -8.20
C LEU A 147 13.47 1.10 -8.52
N ALA A 148 14.46 1.97 -8.69
CA ALA A 148 15.78 1.60 -9.23
C ALA A 148 16.55 0.56 -8.40
N ASP A 149 16.43 0.59 -7.08
CA ASP A 149 17.09 -0.32 -6.11
C ASP A 149 16.11 -1.32 -5.46
N VAL A 150 14.89 -1.43 -5.98
CA VAL A 150 13.91 -2.43 -5.52
C VAL A 150 14.35 -3.82 -5.96
N THR A 151 14.22 -4.78 -5.05
CA THR A 151 14.53 -6.20 -5.31
C THR A 151 13.29 -7.08 -5.34
N HIS A 152 12.23 -6.63 -4.65
CA HIS A 152 10.97 -7.34 -4.54
C HIS A 152 9.80 -6.36 -4.67
N ALA A 153 8.77 -6.75 -5.42
CA ALA A 153 7.56 -5.96 -5.60
C ALA A 153 6.31 -6.80 -5.27
N LEU A 154 5.44 -6.24 -4.44
CA LEU A 154 4.12 -6.78 -4.10
C LEU A 154 3.07 -5.89 -4.77
N LEU A 155 2.36 -6.42 -5.78
CA LEU A 155 1.34 -5.74 -6.55
C LEU A 155 -0.04 -6.17 -6.03
N LEU A 156 -0.72 -5.30 -5.26
CA LEU A 156 -1.85 -5.69 -4.43
C LEU A 156 -3.13 -4.90 -4.78
N ALA A 157 -4.08 -5.59 -5.42
CA ALA A 157 -5.44 -5.11 -5.67
C ALA A 157 -5.56 -3.74 -6.36
N THR A 158 -4.68 -3.46 -7.32
CA THR A 158 -4.72 -2.25 -8.16
C THR A 158 -4.13 -2.49 -9.55
N ILE A 159 -4.98 -2.61 -10.57
CA ILE A 159 -4.51 -2.88 -11.94
C ILE A 159 -3.61 -1.76 -12.47
N GLN A 160 -4.06 -0.51 -12.40
CA GLN A 160 -3.37 0.61 -13.05
C GLN A 160 -1.97 0.84 -12.49
N HIS A 161 -1.85 0.90 -11.15
CA HIS A 161 -0.53 1.07 -10.51
C HIS A 161 0.33 -0.17 -10.67
N SER A 162 -0.25 -1.38 -10.63
CA SER A 162 0.51 -2.62 -10.80
C SER A 162 1.14 -2.71 -12.18
N LEU A 163 0.39 -2.40 -13.24
CA LEU A 163 0.92 -2.37 -14.60
C LEU A 163 1.97 -1.28 -14.77
N ALA A 164 1.72 -0.08 -14.23
CA ALA A 164 2.70 1.00 -14.27
C ALA A 164 4.01 0.58 -13.61
N VAL A 165 3.97 0.02 -12.41
CA VAL A 165 5.17 -0.45 -11.70
C VAL A 165 5.83 -1.60 -12.45
N ALA A 166 5.09 -2.64 -12.87
CA ALA A 166 5.63 -3.80 -13.56
C ALA A 166 6.44 -3.41 -14.82
N THR A 167 5.99 -2.41 -15.58
CA THR A 167 6.72 -1.89 -16.75
C THR A 167 8.02 -1.14 -16.43
N MET A 168 8.21 -0.73 -15.17
CA MET A 168 9.35 0.07 -14.71
C MET A 168 10.36 -0.73 -13.90
N LEU A 169 10.00 -1.96 -13.49
CA LEU A 169 10.89 -2.83 -12.71
C LEU A 169 12.05 -3.35 -13.54
N ALA A 170 13.22 -3.46 -12.91
CA ALA A 170 14.34 -4.19 -13.48
C ALA A 170 13.97 -5.69 -13.66
N PRO A 171 14.53 -6.38 -14.66
CA PRO A 171 14.20 -7.78 -14.97
C PRO A 171 14.63 -8.77 -13.89
N THR A 172 15.38 -8.34 -12.88
CA THR A 172 15.83 -9.15 -11.73
C THR A 172 14.90 -9.05 -10.53
N VAL A 173 13.88 -8.18 -10.57
CA VAL A 173 12.97 -7.94 -9.45
C VAL A 173 11.98 -9.09 -9.34
N LYS A 174 11.92 -9.71 -8.17
CA LYS A 174 10.92 -10.73 -7.88
C LYS A 174 9.57 -10.06 -7.61
N THR A 175 8.57 -10.41 -8.39
CA THR A 175 7.27 -9.73 -8.36
C THR A 175 6.18 -10.72 -7.95
N VAL A 176 5.29 -10.30 -7.07
CA VAL A 176 4.09 -11.05 -6.72
C VAL A 176 2.88 -10.17 -6.98
N CYS A 177 1.97 -10.63 -7.83
CA CYS A 177 0.72 -9.96 -8.11
C CYS A 177 -0.44 -10.71 -7.47
N VAL A 178 -1.26 -9.99 -6.71
CA VAL A 178 -2.45 -10.49 -6.03
C VAL A 178 -3.62 -9.60 -6.40
N ASP A 179 -4.59 -10.18 -7.09
CA ASP A 179 -5.85 -9.52 -7.42
C ASP A 179 -6.97 -10.57 -7.50
N ILE A 180 -8.22 -10.15 -7.32
CA ILE A 180 -9.38 -11.04 -7.48
C ILE A 180 -9.74 -11.20 -8.96
N ASP A 181 -9.33 -10.25 -9.80
CA ASP A 181 -9.54 -10.30 -11.24
C ASP A 181 -8.41 -11.08 -11.92
N PRO A 182 -8.69 -12.24 -12.55
CA PRO A 182 -7.67 -13.01 -13.26
C PRO A 182 -7.01 -12.23 -14.40
N SER A 183 -7.74 -11.34 -15.07
CA SER A 183 -7.19 -10.54 -16.17
C SER A 183 -6.16 -9.51 -15.67
N ALA A 184 -6.37 -8.97 -14.47
CA ALA A 184 -5.40 -8.10 -13.82
C ALA A 184 -4.08 -8.83 -13.56
N VAL A 185 -4.18 -10.04 -13.01
CA VAL A 185 -3.04 -10.89 -12.66
C VAL A 185 -2.26 -11.29 -13.91
N GLU A 186 -2.95 -11.76 -14.95
CA GLU A 186 -2.36 -12.14 -16.23
C GLU A 186 -1.52 -11.00 -16.81
N ARG A 187 -2.12 -9.81 -16.99
CA ARG A 187 -1.45 -8.65 -17.58
C ARG A 187 -0.25 -8.15 -16.78
N ALA A 188 -0.30 -8.27 -15.45
CA ALA A 188 0.81 -7.89 -14.59
C ALA A 188 1.98 -8.88 -14.68
N VAL A 189 1.69 -10.18 -14.74
CA VAL A 189 2.70 -11.26 -14.78
C VAL A 189 3.36 -11.37 -16.15
N GLU A 190 2.63 -11.11 -17.25
CA GLU A 190 3.14 -11.17 -18.63
C GLU A 190 4.39 -10.31 -18.87
N HIS A 191 4.58 -9.23 -18.10
CA HIS A 191 5.74 -8.37 -18.24
C HIS A 191 7.06 -9.05 -17.84
N GLN A 192 7.03 -9.95 -16.85
CA GLN A 192 8.22 -10.62 -16.33
C GLN A 192 7.89 -12.06 -15.88
N PRO A 193 7.53 -12.97 -16.80
CA PRO A 193 6.93 -14.27 -16.44
C PRO A 193 7.85 -15.18 -15.62
N LEU A 194 9.17 -15.03 -15.77
CA LEU A 194 10.15 -15.84 -15.03
C LEU A 194 10.44 -15.34 -13.61
N GLN A 195 10.10 -14.08 -13.32
CA GLN A 195 10.32 -13.45 -12.00
C GLN A 195 9.01 -13.10 -11.29
N SER A 196 7.87 -13.36 -11.93
CA SER A 196 6.56 -12.96 -11.44
C SER A 196 5.71 -14.16 -11.05
N ILE A 197 5.05 -14.06 -9.90
CA ILE A 197 4.04 -15.02 -9.46
C ILE A 197 2.70 -14.29 -9.38
N GLY A 198 1.70 -14.81 -10.08
CA GLY A 198 0.33 -14.33 -10.02
C GLY A 198 -0.54 -15.19 -9.09
N LEU A 199 -1.35 -14.54 -8.26
CA LEU A 199 -2.32 -15.19 -7.38
C LEU A 199 -3.70 -14.54 -7.58
N VAL A 200 -4.66 -15.34 -8.05
CA VAL A 200 -6.05 -14.91 -8.19
C VAL A 200 -6.79 -15.21 -6.88
N THR A 201 -6.90 -14.22 -6.01
CA THR A 201 -7.52 -14.36 -4.67
C THR A 201 -7.88 -13.01 -4.06
N ASP A 202 -8.66 -13.03 -2.98
CA ASP A 202 -8.92 -11.83 -2.19
C ASP A 202 -7.63 -11.39 -1.47
N VAL A 203 -7.38 -10.08 -1.49
CA VAL A 203 -6.19 -9.47 -0.89
C VAL A 203 -6.18 -9.54 0.64
N GLU A 204 -7.35 -9.56 1.28
CA GLU A 204 -7.43 -9.61 2.75
C GLU A 204 -6.88 -10.93 3.33
N PRO A 205 -7.39 -12.12 2.94
CA PRO A 205 -6.86 -13.37 3.47
C PRO A 205 -5.39 -13.56 3.09
N PHE A 206 -4.98 -13.13 1.89
CA PHE A 206 -3.57 -13.16 1.49
C PHE A 206 -2.69 -12.34 2.43
N LEU A 207 -3.06 -11.08 2.71
CA LEU A 207 -2.29 -10.20 3.59
C LEU A 207 -2.28 -10.69 5.04
N ARG A 208 -3.41 -11.24 5.53
CA ARG A 208 -3.49 -11.85 6.86
C ARG A 208 -2.49 -12.99 7.00
N GLU A 209 -2.59 -13.99 6.12
CA GLU A 209 -1.71 -15.17 6.14
C GLU A 209 -0.24 -14.77 5.98
N LEU A 210 0.05 -13.80 5.12
CA LEU A 210 1.42 -13.30 4.94
C LEU A 210 1.96 -12.66 6.23
N ALA A 211 1.16 -11.81 6.88
CA ALA A 211 1.56 -11.15 8.13
C ALA A 211 1.75 -12.16 9.27
N ASP A 212 0.87 -13.16 9.38
CA ASP A 212 0.96 -14.23 10.38
C ASP A 212 2.21 -15.08 10.18
N CYS A 213 2.42 -15.59 8.96
CA CYS A 213 3.62 -16.38 8.61
C CYS A 213 4.93 -15.62 8.91
N VAL A 214 4.95 -14.32 8.64
CA VAL A 214 6.12 -13.46 8.88
C VAL A 214 6.36 -13.28 10.38
N THR A 215 5.31 -13.08 11.17
CA THR A 215 5.38 -12.88 12.63
C THR A 215 5.84 -14.16 13.33
N GLU A 216 5.31 -15.32 12.94
CA GLU A 216 5.70 -16.63 13.48
C GLU A 216 7.14 -17.02 13.16
N ALA A 217 7.62 -16.65 11.97
CA ALA A 217 8.99 -16.90 11.59
C ALA A 217 9.98 -15.99 12.36
N GLU A 218 9.54 -14.83 12.83
CA GLU A 218 10.33 -13.97 13.74
C GLU A 218 10.36 -14.52 15.18
N SER A 219 9.24 -15.02 15.70
CA SER A 219 9.20 -15.62 17.05
C SER A 219 10.06 -16.90 17.15
N SER A 220 10.04 -17.73 16.10
CA SER A 220 10.84 -18.96 16.03
C SER A 220 12.34 -18.73 15.80
N SER A 221 12.73 -17.60 15.20
CA SER A 221 14.15 -17.21 15.05
C SER A 221 14.70 -16.49 16.29
N GLY A 222 13.86 -15.82 17.07
CA GLY A 222 14.20 -15.24 18.37
C GLY A 222 14.40 -16.28 19.49
N ALA A 223 13.67 -17.41 19.46
CA ALA A 223 13.79 -18.49 20.44
C ALA A 223 15.03 -19.41 20.24
N LYS A 224 15.78 -19.23 19.15
CA LYS A 224 17.01 -19.99 18.82
C LYS A 224 18.31 -19.23 19.08
N LYS A 225 18.25 -18.04 19.69
CA LYS A 225 19.41 -17.28 20.19
C LYS A 225 19.47 -17.34 21.70
#